data_AF-A0AAW5TQG8-F1
#
_entry.id   AF-A0AAW5TQG8-F1
#
_cell.length_a   1.000
_cell.length_b   1.000
_cell.length_c   1.000
_cell.angle_alpha   90.00
_cell.angle_beta   90.00
_cell.angle_gamma   90.00
#
_symmetry.space_group_name_H-M   'P 1'
#
loop_
_entity.id
_entity.type
_entity.pdbx_description
1 polymer ?
#
loop_
_entity_poly.entity_id
_entity_poly.type
_entity_poly.pdbx_seq_one_letter_code
_entity_poly.pdbx_strand_id
1 'polypeptide(L)'
;MKSYSFQAELEIIGINPFVAVPPDILQKIFQDSGREKSPIPICGQINEKTYQQNLMFFKGDWRLYVNTTMLKNSPKRIGEIFDFTISYDSEPRIVK
;
A
#
# COMPACT_ATOMS: atom_id res chain seq x y z
N MET A 1 -17.20 1.42 -0.90
CA MET A 1 -15.74 1.63 -1.01
C MET A 1 -15.25 0.85 -2.21
N LYS A 2 -14.58 1.50 -3.17
CA LYS A 2 -14.10 0.83 -4.38
C LYS A 2 -12.72 0.24 -4.11
N SER A 3 -12.56 -1.06 -4.36
CA SER A 3 -11.30 -1.78 -4.17
C SER A 3 -10.68 -2.14 -5.51
N TYR A 4 -9.36 -2.04 -5.58
CA TYR A 4 -8.56 -2.31 -6.76
C TYR A 4 -7.58 -3.44 -6.45
N SER A 5 -7.47 -4.41 -7.35
CA SER A 5 -6.56 -5.55 -7.20
C SER A 5 -5.36 -5.40 -8.14
N PHE A 6 -4.19 -5.82 -7.69
CA PHE A 6 -2.98 -5.85 -8.51
C PHE A 6 -1.97 -6.87 -7.98
N GLN A 7 -1.05 -7.26 -8.85
CA GLN A 7 0.14 -8.01 -8.47
C GLN A 7 1.34 -7.07 -8.42
N ALA A 8 2.18 -7.27 -7.42
CA ALA A 8 3.43 -6.54 -7.31
C ALA A 8 4.53 -7.39 -6.68
N GLU A 9 5.75 -7.18 -7.16
CA GLU A 9 6.97 -7.72 -6.57
C GLU A 9 7.29 -6.96 -5.28
N LEU A 10 7.63 -7.69 -4.22
CA LEU A 10 8.10 -7.11 -2.97
C LEU A 10 9.54 -6.62 -3.14
N GLU A 11 9.71 -5.30 -3.14
CA GLU A 11 10.99 -4.62 -3.25
C GLU A 11 11.48 -4.10 -1.89
N ILE A 12 12.70 -3.58 -1.82
CA ILE A 12 13.26 -2.96 -0.60
C ILE A 12 13.96 -1.64 -0.90
N ILE A 13 13.71 -0.63 -0.07
CA ILE A 13 14.44 0.64 -0.10
C ILE A 13 15.02 0.96 1.28
N GLY A 14 16.35 1.03 1.36
CA GLY A 14 17.06 1.05 2.65
C GLY A 14 16.78 -0.25 3.39
N ILE A 15 16.03 -0.18 4.50
CA ILE A 15 15.63 -1.33 5.30
C ILE A 15 14.13 -1.68 5.17
N ASN A 16 13.37 -0.89 4.40
CA ASN A 16 11.90 -0.97 4.38
C ASN A 16 11.41 -1.68 3.12
N PRO A 17 10.74 -2.83 3.26
CA PRO A 17 10.08 -3.49 2.14
C PRO A 17 8.88 -2.67 1.66
N PHE A 18 8.66 -2.64 0.35
CA PHE A 18 7.55 -1.93 -0.26
C PHE A 18 7.11 -2.59 -1.57
N VAL A 19 5.95 -2.19 -2.06
CA VAL A 19 5.51 -2.47 -3.43
C VAL A 19 5.11 -1.17 -4.14
N ALA A 20 5.34 -1.13 -5.44
CA ALA A 20 4.82 -0.08 -6.31
C ALA A 20 3.32 -0.29 -6.54
N VAL A 21 2.55 0.79 -6.49
CA VAL A 21 1.13 0.76 -6.88
C VAL A 21 1.02 1.11 -8.37
N PRO A 22 0.32 0.33 -9.20
CA PRO A 22 0.13 0.62 -10.61
C PRO A 22 -0.39 2.06 -10.85
N PRO A 23 0.14 2.80 -11.84
CA PRO A 23 -0.22 4.20 -12.05
C PRO A 23 -1.73 4.46 -12.22
N ASP A 24 -2.45 3.54 -12.86
CA ASP A 24 -3.90 3.64 -13.07
C ASP A 24 -4.68 3.47 -11.76
N ILE A 25 -4.22 2.60 -10.85
CA ILE A 25 -4.79 2.42 -9.51
C ILE A 25 -4.45 3.63 -8.64
N LEU A 26 -3.21 4.10 -8.70
CA LEU A 26 -2.76 5.28 -7.96
C LEU A 26 -3.59 6.52 -8.32
N GLN A 27 -3.87 6.74 -9.61
CA GLN A 27 -4.74 7.83 -10.06
C GLN A 27 -6.16 7.72 -9.49
N LYS A 28 -6.72 6.50 -9.43
CA LYS A 28 -8.04 6.25 -8.83
C LYS A 28 -8.03 6.54 -7.32
N ILE A 29 -6.98 6.17 -6.60
CA ILE A 29 -6.80 6.51 -5.18
C ILE A 29 -6.71 8.03 -4.96
N PHE A 30 -6.06 8.79 -5.85
CA PHE A 30 -6.05 10.25 -5.77
C PHE A 30 -7.43 10.85 -5.97
N GLN A 31 -8.21 10.33 -6.93
CA GLN A 31 -9.60 10.76 -7.14
C GLN A 31 -10.46 10.45 -5.92
N ASP A 32 -10.36 9.24 -5.37
CA ASP A 32 -11.14 8.79 -4.23
C ASP A 32 -10.81 9.57 -2.94
N SER A 33 -9.53 9.93 -2.74
CA SER A 33 -9.07 10.67 -1.55
C SER A 33 -9.17 12.20 -1.67
N GLY A 34 -9.26 12.73 -2.89
CA GLY A 34 -9.14 14.16 -3.17
C GLY A 34 -7.76 14.74 -2.84
N ARG A 35 -6.70 13.90 -2.75
CA ARG A 35 -5.34 14.29 -2.37
C ARG A 35 -4.30 13.60 -3.25
N GLU A 36 -3.21 14.31 -3.55
CA GLU A 36 -2.10 13.80 -4.38
C GLU A 36 -0.71 14.26 -3.91
N LYS A 37 -0.61 14.92 -2.75
CA LYS A 37 0.64 15.56 -2.26
C LYS A 37 1.00 15.23 -0.81
N SER A 38 0.18 14.44 -0.13
CA SER A 38 0.35 14.08 1.29
C SER A 38 -0.08 12.64 1.53
N PRO A 39 0.42 11.98 2.59
CA PRO A 39 0.07 10.59 2.88
C PRO A 39 -1.44 10.33 2.81
N ILE A 40 -1.81 9.26 2.11
CA ILE A 40 -3.21 8.92 1.84
C ILE A 40 -3.60 7.70 2.67
N PRO A 41 -4.61 7.78 3.54
CA PRO A 41 -5.07 6.61 4.26
C PRO A 41 -5.66 5.59 3.28
N ILE A 42 -5.18 4.36 3.38
CA ILE A 42 -5.61 3.23 2.57
C ILE A 42 -5.86 2.01 3.44
N CYS A 43 -6.68 1.11 2.91
CA CYS A 43 -6.92 -0.23 3.44
C CYS A 43 -6.91 -1.24 2.31
N GLY A 44 -6.77 -2.52 2.65
CA GLY A 44 -6.64 -3.56 1.63
C GLY A 44 -6.30 -4.91 2.20
N GLN A 45 -5.88 -5.82 1.34
CA GLN A 45 -5.42 -7.17 1.68
C GLN A 45 -4.12 -7.50 0.95
N ILE A 46 -3.27 -8.27 1.61
CA ILE A 46 -2.20 -9.03 0.97
C ILE A 46 -2.51 -10.51 1.18
N ASN A 47 -2.69 -11.25 0.08
CA ASN A 47 -3.34 -12.55 0.11
C ASN A 47 -4.69 -12.45 0.87
N GLU A 48 -4.84 -13.11 2.01
CA GLU A 48 -6.06 -13.11 2.83
C GLU A 48 -5.99 -12.16 4.04
N LYS A 49 -4.85 -11.47 4.25
CA LYS A 49 -4.63 -10.66 5.45
C LYS A 49 -4.93 -9.19 5.19
N THR A 50 -5.86 -8.64 5.96
CA THR A 50 -6.23 -7.22 5.88
C THR A 50 -5.16 -6.29 6.47
N TYR A 51 -5.08 -5.08 5.95
CA TYR A 51 -4.24 -4.02 6.47
C TYR A 51 -4.94 -2.66 6.38
N GLN A 52 -4.49 -1.74 7.24
CA GLN A 52 -4.81 -0.31 7.20
C GLN A 52 -3.52 0.46 7.44
N GLN A 53 -3.19 1.40 6.56
CA GLN A 53 -2.00 2.25 6.70
C GLN A 53 -2.05 3.46 5.77
N ASN A 54 -0.99 4.26 5.70
CA ASN A 54 -0.88 5.31 4.71
C ASN A 54 -0.09 4.85 3.50
N LEU A 55 -0.56 5.21 2.31
CA LEU A 55 0.25 5.26 1.10
C LEU A 55 1.20 6.47 1.21
N MET A 56 2.49 6.26 0.97
CA MET A 56 3.52 7.23 1.28
C MET A 56 4.27 7.68 0.02
N PHE A 57 4.46 8.99 -0.15
CA PHE A 57 5.35 9.53 -1.19
C PHE A 57 6.76 9.67 -0.65
N PHE A 58 7.75 9.08 -1.32
CA PHE A 58 9.16 9.17 -0.93
C PHE A 58 10.04 9.16 -2.17
N LYS A 59 11.08 9.99 -2.22
CA LYS A 59 12.08 10.01 -3.32
C LYS A 59 11.49 9.96 -4.75
N GLY A 60 10.34 10.59 -5.00
CA GLY A 60 9.72 10.65 -6.33
C GLY A 60 8.60 9.64 -6.60
N ASP A 61 8.40 8.64 -5.75
CA ASP A 61 7.38 7.59 -5.96
C ASP A 61 6.47 7.36 -4.76
N TRP A 62 5.24 6.96 -5.07
CA TRP A 62 4.27 6.46 -4.10
C TRP A 62 4.51 4.98 -3.80
N ARG A 63 4.60 4.65 -2.51
CA ARG A 63 4.94 3.31 -2.03
C ARG A 63 3.91 2.81 -1.04
N LEU A 64 3.54 1.54 -1.21
CA LEU A 64 2.86 0.76 -0.20
C LEU A 64 3.92 0.00 0.59
N TYR A 65 4.26 0.47 1.79
CA TYR A 65 5.22 -0.23 2.64
C TYR A 65 4.61 -1.52 3.20
N VAL A 66 5.42 -2.58 3.27
CA VAL A 66 4.99 -3.92 3.69
C VAL A 66 5.78 -4.35 4.90
N ASN A 67 5.21 -4.17 6.08
CA ASN A 67 5.81 -4.58 7.34
C ASN A 67 5.47 -6.04 7.69
N THR A 68 6.04 -6.54 8.79
CA THR A 68 5.84 -7.92 9.25
C THR A 68 4.44 -8.21 9.78
N THR A 69 3.66 -7.19 10.16
CA THR A 69 2.26 -7.38 10.55
C THR A 69 1.39 -7.63 9.32
N MET A 70 1.74 -7.08 8.16
CA MET A 70 1.06 -7.36 6.89
C MET A 70 1.51 -8.68 6.28
N LEU A 71 2.84 -8.92 6.21
CA LEU A 71 3.42 -10.07 5.57
C LEU A 71 4.49 -10.69 6.47
N LYS A 72 4.20 -11.90 6.99
CA LYS A 72 5.18 -12.63 7.79
C LYS A 72 6.46 -12.83 6.99
N ASN A 73 7.59 -12.63 7.65
CA ASN A 73 8.93 -12.73 7.07
C ASN A 73 9.24 -11.69 5.97
N SER A 74 8.53 -10.57 5.85
CA SER A 74 8.99 -9.39 5.09
C SER A 74 10.14 -8.74 5.87
N PRO A 75 11.43 -9.09 5.61
CA PRO A 75 12.14 -8.86 4.34
C PRO A 75 12.87 -10.08 3.75
N LYS A 76 12.61 -11.30 4.20
CA LYS A 76 13.16 -12.53 3.61
C LYS A 76 12.50 -12.92 2.28
N ARG A 77 11.38 -12.25 1.95
CA ARG A 77 10.53 -12.51 0.79
C ARG A 77 10.70 -11.49 -0.35
N ILE A 78 11.76 -10.67 -0.31
CA ILE A 78 12.06 -9.71 -1.38
C ILE A 78 12.23 -10.48 -2.70
N GLY A 79 11.65 -9.96 -3.78
CA GLY A 79 11.63 -10.60 -5.10
C GLY A 79 10.43 -11.51 -5.34
N GLU A 80 9.62 -11.82 -4.31
CA GLU A 80 8.38 -12.57 -4.49
C GLU A 80 7.23 -11.64 -4.95
N ILE A 81 6.35 -12.16 -5.81
CA ILE A 81 5.15 -11.47 -6.27
C ILE A 81 3.96 -11.85 -5.40
N PHE A 82 3.16 -10.86 -5.01
CA PHE A 82 1.96 -11.06 -4.19
C PHE A 82 0.72 -10.43 -4.83
N ASP A 83 -0.44 -11.00 -4.50
CA ASP A 83 -1.73 -10.39 -4.80
C ASP A 83 -2.09 -9.38 -3.71
N PHE A 84 -2.39 -8.17 -4.14
CA PHE A 84 -2.82 -7.07 -3.30
C PHE A 84 -4.22 -6.61 -3.69
N THR A 85 -4.97 -6.17 -2.69
CA THR A 85 -6.10 -5.26 -2.87
C THR A 85 -5.82 -3.94 -2.15
N ILE A 86 -6.28 -2.82 -2.70
CA ILE A 86 -6.12 -1.49 -2.13
C ILE A 86 -7.37 -0.64 -2.36
N SER A 87 -7.75 0.14 -1.35
CA SER A 87 -8.84 1.11 -1.38
C SER A 87 -8.44 2.36 -0.60
N TYR A 88 -9.03 3.51 -0.94
CA TYR A 88 -9.00 4.68 -0.05
C TYR A 88 -9.77 4.37 1.24
N ASP A 89 -9.14 4.67 2.37
CA ASP A 89 -9.70 4.45 3.71
C ASP A 89 -10.28 5.78 4.23
N SER A 90 -11.60 5.93 4.08
CA SER A 90 -12.34 7.11 4.55
C SER A 90 -12.63 7.09 6.05
N GLU A 91 -12.32 6.00 6.75
CA GLU A 91 -12.63 5.87 8.17
C GLU A 91 -11.69 6.75 9.01
N PRO A 92 -12.23 7.51 9.99
CA PRO A 92 -11.41 8.29 10.90
C PRO A 92 -10.46 7.38 11.71
N ARG A 93 -9.17 7.66 11.67
CA ARG A 93 -8.21 6.99 12.55
C ARG A 93 -8.21 7.63 13.92
N ILE A 94 -8.82 6.98 14.88
CA ILE A 94 -8.72 7.35 16.29
C ILE A 94 -7.36 6.86 16.78
N VAL A 95 -6.41 7.79 16.94
CA VAL A 95 -5.16 7.49 17.67
C VAL A 95 -5.54 7.39 19.14
N LYS A 96 -5.40 6.20 19.73
CA LYS A 96 -5.49 6.01 21.18
C LYS A 96 -4.17 6.35 21.86
#